data_AF-A0A353F4D3-F1
#
_entry.id   AF-A0A353F4D3-F1
#
_cell.length_a   1.000
_cell.length_b   1.000
_cell.length_c   1.000
_cell.angle_alpha   90.00
_cell.angle_beta   90.00
_cell.angle_gamma   90.00
#
_symmetry.space_group_name_H-M   'P 1'
#
loop_
_entity.id
_entity.type
_entity.pdbx_description
1 polymer ?
#
loop_
_entity_poly.entity_id
_entity_poly.type
_entity_poly.pdbx_seq_one_letter_code
_entity_poly.pdbx_strand_id
1 'polypeptide(L)'
;MHSKKPWHLNRRAFLRGIGATLALPSLECMGSEALNPSPKRLAAIYFPFGVSMAAADSGKADWNWFPEKAGSGFKFSNPLSPLV
;
A
#
# COMPACT_ATOMS: atom_id res chain seq x y z
N MET A 1 23.61 6.12 61.59
CA MET A 1 22.78 5.98 60.36
C MET A 1 23.69 6.21 59.16
N HIS A 2 24.02 5.18 58.37
CA HIS A 2 24.94 5.33 57.23
C HIS A 2 24.23 6.03 56.07
N SER A 3 24.72 7.21 55.68
CA SER A 3 24.20 7.96 54.53
C SER A 3 24.51 7.23 53.22
N LYS A 4 23.52 7.07 52.35
CA LYS A 4 23.71 6.44 51.03
C LYS A 4 24.49 7.39 50.13
N LYS A 5 25.65 6.93 49.65
CA LYS A 5 26.50 7.72 48.76
C LYS A 5 25.83 7.88 47.38
N PRO A 6 26.00 9.01 46.69
CA PRO A 6 25.21 9.36 45.49
C PRO A 6 25.40 8.42 44.29
N TRP A 7 26.45 7.62 44.28
CA TRP A 7 26.71 6.60 43.24
C TRP A 7 26.07 5.23 43.52
N HIS A 8 25.43 5.05 44.68
CA HIS A 8 24.68 3.83 44.97
C HIS A 8 23.29 3.89 44.35
N LEU A 9 23.21 3.48 43.08
CA LEU A 9 21.95 3.34 42.37
C LEU A 9 21.13 2.17 42.92
N ASN A 10 19.80 2.32 42.90
CA ASN A 10 18.90 1.22 43.21
C ASN A 10 19.00 0.16 42.08
N ARG A 11 19.39 -1.06 42.45
CA ARG A 11 19.55 -2.20 41.52
C ARG A 11 18.33 -2.40 40.62
N ARG A 12 17.11 -2.24 41.14
CA ARG A 12 15.88 -2.38 40.35
C ARG A 12 15.73 -1.29 39.29
N ALA A 13 16.12 -0.07 39.61
CA ALA A 13 16.07 1.05 38.66
C ALA A 13 17.13 0.88 37.56
N PHE A 14 18.35 0.47 37.94
CA PHE A 14 19.44 0.20 36.99
C PHE A 14 19.08 -0.89 35.98
N LEU A 15 18.54 -2.02 36.44
CA LEU A 15 18.15 -3.14 35.56
C LEU A 15 17.00 -2.76 34.62
N ARG A 16 16.05 -1.93 35.05
CA ARG A 16 14.97 -1.42 34.19
C ARG A 16 15.50 -0.48 33.11
N GLY A 17 16.44 0.40 33.44
CA GLY A 17 17.07 1.31 32.48
C GLY A 17 17.84 0.58 31.39
N ILE A 18 18.65 -0.43 31.76
CA ILE A 18 19.39 -1.25 30.79
C ILE A 18 18.46 -2.04 29.87
N GLY A 19 17.36 -2.58 30.40
CA GLY A 19 16.35 -3.27 29.59
C GLY A 19 15.76 -2.38 28.50
N ALA A 20 15.47 -1.12 28.80
CA ALA A 20 14.97 -0.16 27.82
C ALA A 20 16.02 0.15 26.73
N THR A 21 17.29 0.37 27.11
CA THR A 21 18.37 0.66 26.16
C THR A 21 18.70 -0.51 25.22
N LEU A 22 18.57 -1.74 25.70
CA LEU A 22 18.78 -2.93 24.88
C LEU A 22 17.61 -3.23 23.94
N ALA A 23 16.39 -2.81 24.30
CA ALA A 23 15.21 -2.96 23.45
C ALA A 23 15.09 -1.85 22.37
N LEU A 24 15.71 -0.69 22.59
CA LEU A 24 15.67 0.46 21.67
C LEU A 24 16.07 0.12 20.21
N PRO A 25 17.13 -0.65 19.93
CA PRO A 25 17.45 -1.07 18.55
C PRO A 25 16.37 -1.92 17.88
N SER A 26 15.64 -2.75 18.64
CA SER A 26 14.52 -3.54 18.08
C SER A 26 13.29 -2.71 17.73
N LEU A 27 13.17 -1.51 18.32
CA LEU A 27 12.14 -0.52 17.99
C LEU A 27 12.49 0.32 16.75
N GLU A 28 13.76 0.38 16.31
CA GLU A 28 14.11 1.02 15.04
C GLU A 28 13.48 0.29 13.84
N CYS A 29 13.22 -1.01 13.98
CA CYS A 29 12.47 -1.80 12.99
C CYS A 29 11.01 -1.31 12.79
N MET A 30 10.47 -0.53 13.73
CA MET A 30 9.11 0.06 13.63
C MET A 30 9.11 1.48 13.06
N GLY A 31 10.26 2.15 12.99
CA GLY A 31 10.42 3.52 12.47
C GLY A 31 10.78 3.59 10.98
N SER A 32 11.15 2.46 10.39
CA SER A 32 11.31 2.32 8.95
C SER A 32 9.93 2.29 8.29
N GLU A 33 9.33 3.44 8.04
CA GLU A 33 8.40 3.52 6.92
C GLU A 33 9.18 3.07 5.68
N ALA A 34 8.79 1.93 5.12
CA ALA A 34 9.34 1.47 3.86
C ALA A 34 8.95 2.51 2.81
N LEU A 35 9.82 3.49 2.58
CA LEU A 35 9.85 4.35 1.41
C LEU A 35 10.22 3.47 0.21
N ASN A 36 9.40 2.47 -0.10
CA ASN A 36 9.44 1.80 -1.37
C ASN A 36 8.72 2.75 -2.33
N PRO A 37 9.44 3.54 -3.15
CA PRO A 37 8.77 4.33 -4.18
C PRO A 37 7.95 3.34 -5.01
N SER A 38 6.64 3.58 -5.08
CA SER A 38 5.76 2.77 -5.91
C SER A 38 6.41 2.62 -7.30
N PRO A 39 6.53 1.39 -7.85
CA PRO A 39 7.21 1.20 -9.12
C PRO A 39 6.56 2.10 -10.17
N LYS A 40 7.37 2.89 -10.89
CA LYS A 40 6.87 3.74 -11.97
C LYS A 40 6.31 2.83 -13.07
N ARG A 41 4.99 2.83 -13.25
CA ARG A 41 4.28 2.04 -14.27
C ARG A 41 3.82 2.98 -15.39
N LEU A 42 4.43 2.87 -16.56
CA LEU A 42 3.98 3.54 -17.78
C LEU A 42 3.53 2.48 -18.78
N ALA A 43 2.32 2.65 -19.32
CA ALA A 43 1.83 1.88 -20.46
C ALA A 43 1.36 2.86 -21.54
N ALA A 44 1.90 2.73 -22.74
CA ALA A 44 1.46 3.45 -23.93
C ALA A 44 0.86 2.42 -24.89
N ILE A 45 -0.42 2.59 -25.22
CA ILE A 45 -1.14 1.69 -26.11
C ILE A 45 -1.65 2.53 -27.27
N TYR A 46 -1.32 2.12 -28.49
CA TYR A 46 -1.72 2.81 -29.71
C TYR A 46 -2.74 1.97 -30.49
N PHE A 47 -3.84 2.61 -30.87
CA PHE A 47 -4.90 2.01 -31.66
C PHE A 47 -4.96 2.69 -33.03
N PRO A 48 -4.41 2.09 -34.11
CA PRO A 48 -4.31 2.74 -35.42
C PRO A 48 -5.67 3.10 -36.03
N PHE A 49 -6.72 2.36 -35.68
CA PHE A 49 -8.10 2.60 -36.12
C PHE A 49 -9.03 3.03 -34.97
N GLY A 50 -8.47 3.41 -33.83
CA GLY A 50 -9.24 3.73 -32.63
C GLY A 50 -9.85 2.50 -31.97
N VAL A 51 -10.83 2.74 -31.11
CA VAL A 51 -11.51 1.72 -30.32
C VAL A 51 -13.03 1.82 -30.53
N SER A 52 -13.74 0.72 -30.33
CA SER A 52 -15.20 0.69 -30.49
C SER A 52 -15.89 1.55 -29.42
N MET A 53 -16.69 2.51 -29.88
CA MET A 53 -17.44 3.47 -29.08
C MET A 53 -18.84 3.66 -29.70
N ALA A 54 -19.68 2.65 -29.56
CA ALA A 54 -21.07 2.68 -29.96
C ALA A 54 -21.93 3.51 -28.99
N ALA A 55 -22.91 4.23 -29.53
CA ALA A 55 -23.90 4.97 -28.75
C ALA A 55 -24.79 4.00 -27.94
N ALA A 56 -25.29 4.45 -26.79
CA ALA A 56 -26.03 3.61 -25.84
C ALA A 56 -27.32 3.01 -26.44
N ASP A 57 -27.94 3.70 -27.39
CA ASP A 57 -29.17 3.35 -28.10
C ASP A 57 -28.95 2.47 -29.33
N SER A 58 -27.69 2.21 -29.72
CA SER A 58 -27.35 1.45 -30.92
C SER A 58 -27.54 -0.06 -30.82
N GLY A 59 -27.88 -0.58 -29.65
CA GLY A 59 -27.91 -2.02 -29.37
C GLY A 59 -26.54 -2.72 -29.41
N LYS A 60 -25.45 -1.95 -29.60
CA LYS A 60 -24.07 -2.44 -29.68
C LYS A 60 -23.19 -1.96 -28.51
N ALA A 61 -23.79 -1.44 -27.45
CA ALA A 61 -23.09 -0.93 -26.28
C ALA A 61 -22.16 -1.97 -25.63
N ASP A 62 -22.52 -3.27 -25.68
CA ASP A 62 -21.69 -4.36 -25.16
C ASP A 62 -20.35 -4.53 -25.92
N TRP A 63 -20.18 -3.93 -27.10
CA TRP A 63 -18.92 -3.93 -27.86
C TRP A 63 -18.04 -2.72 -27.57
N ASN A 64 -18.37 -1.89 -26.59
CA ASN A 64 -17.57 -0.73 -26.24
C ASN A 64 -16.25 -1.12 -25.59
N TRP A 65 -15.20 -0.40 -25.95
CA TRP A 65 -13.87 -0.60 -25.38
C TRP A 65 -13.78 -0.21 -23.90
N PHE A 66 -14.52 0.82 -23.51
CA PHE A 66 -14.58 1.26 -22.11
C PHE A 66 -15.78 0.60 -21.40
N PRO A 67 -15.61 0.23 -20.12
CA PRO A 67 -16.69 -0.33 -19.32
C PRO A 67 -17.77 0.72 -19.05
N GLU A 68 -19.04 0.30 -18.99
CA GLU A 68 -20.17 1.19 -18.70
C GLU A 68 -20.17 1.71 -17.25
N LYS A 69 -19.63 0.90 -16.32
CA LYS A 69 -19.57 1.20 -14.88
C LYS A 69 -18.21 0.85 -14.31
N ALA A 70 -17.71 1.70 -13.42
CA ALA A 70 -16.52 1.48 -12.62
C ALA A 70 -16.88 1.20 -11.14
N GLY A 71 -15.98 0.58 -10.39
CA GLY A 71 -16.15 0.34 -8.94
C GLY A 71 -17.00 -0.90 -8.62
N SER A 72 -17.83 -0.82 -7.56
CA SER A 72 -18.61 -1.94 -7.00
C SER A 72 -19.74 -2.48 -7.89
N GLY A 73 -19.78 -2.10 -9.17
CA GLY A 73 -20.71 -2.60 -10.18
C GLY A 73 -20.06 -2.71 -11.55
N PHE A 74 -18.76 -3.05 -11.58
CA PHE A 74 -18.00 -3.21 -12.82
C PHE A 74 -18.61 -4.31 -13.70
N LYS A 75 -18.99 -3.95 -14.92
CA LYS A 75 -19.52 -4.85 -15.95
C LYS A 75 -18.54 -4.91 -17.11
N PHE A 76 -18.07 -6.12 -17.44
CA PHE A 76 -17.23 -6.34 -18.63
C PHE A 76 -18.06 -6.13 -19.90
N SER A 77 -17.48 -5.39 -20.85
CA SER A 77 -17.91 -5.42 -22.25
C SER A 77 -17.29 -6.64 -22.94
N ASN A 78 -17.82 -7.04 -24.10
CA ASN A 78 -17.31 -8.18 -24.87
C ASN A 78 -15.79 -8.09 -25.14
N PRO A 79 -15.22 -6.93 -25.56
CA PRO A 79 -13.78 -6.81 -25.78
C PRO A 79 -12.93 -6.92 -24.50
N LEU A 80 -13.52 -6.61 -23.34
CA LEU A 80 -12.84 -6.69 -22.04
C LEU A 80 -13.10 -8.04 -21.33
N SER A 81 -13.98 -8.88 -21.87
CA SER A 81 -14.33 -10.15 -21.26
C SER A 81 -13.15 -11.14 -21.29
N PRO A 82 -12.98 -11.96 -20.25
CA PRO A 82 -11.92 -12.95 -20.23
C PRO A 82 -12.18 -14.04 -21.27
N LEU A 83 -11.11 -14.57 -21.85
CA LEU A 83 -11.16 -15.75 -22.73
C LEU A 83 -11.33 -16.99 -21.84
N VAL A 84 -12.58 -17.34 -21.53
CA VAL A 84 -12.95 -18.60 -20.86
C VAL A 84 -13.92 -19.36 -21.74
#